data_AF-A0A5C6UBB3-F1
#
_entry.id   AF-A0A5C6UBB3-F1
#
_cell.length_a   1.000
_cell.length_b   1.000
_cell.length_c   1.000
_cell.angle_alpha   90.00
_cell.angle_beta   90.00
_cell.angle_gamma   90.00
#
_symmetry.space_group_name_H-M   'P 1'
#
loop_
_entity.id
_entity.type
_entity.pdbx_description
1 polymer ?
#
loop_
_entity_poly.entity_id
_entity_poly.type
_entity_poly.pdbx_seq_one_letter_code
_entity_poly.pdbx_strand_id
1 'polypeptide(L)'
;MIADSRSANLGAALFNRAYDLIDCAPAQRDFKRARELFSQAAAAGNLDAVRMVGNFAARGIAQRRDWTAALASYRHVATVDAQTERTIKLIDSMVLTSDGNPVTAAQLEQISAKPRIARIAQFLTADECDMLISLSAPMSRPAQVVDPYSGRLIHDPVRKAHSAFFGILSESPFVHAINRRIALASSTDVDQGEPLQILRYRVGDEYRPHVDNVAGDDNDRLITFLICLDDRFSGGETEFPLAGVKVRLEKGAAMMFYNCQGNQPDPLAVHAGLPVTKGEKIIASRWIRKRRFSPWPDQ
;
A
#
# COMPACT_ATOMS: atom_id res chain seq x y z
N MET A 1 14.01 -36.63 9.04
CA MET A 1 12.56 -36.60 8.70
C MET A 1 12.44 -36.14 7.26
N ILE A 2 12.13 -37.05 6.35
CA ILE A 2 11.85 -36.72 4.95
C ILE A 2 10.44 -36.16 4.97
N ALA A 3 10.28 -34.85 4.80
CA ALA A 3 8.97 -34.30 4.47
C ALA A 3 8.48 -35.03 3.21
N ASP A 4 7.32 -35.68 3.29
CA ASP A 4 6.78 -36.51 2.21
C ASP A 4 6.63 -35.65 0.96
N SER A 5 7.42 -35.94 -0.09
CA SER A 5 7.48 -35.15 -1.32
C SER A 5 6.10 -35.01 -2.00
N ARG A 6 5.18 -35.95 -1.73
CA ARG A 6 3.78 -35.88 -2.18
C ARG A 6 3.00 -34.75 -1.49
N SER A 7 3.21 -34.54 -0.20
CA SER A 7 2.57 -33.47 0.57
C SER A 7 3.04 -32.08 0.12
N ALA A 8 4.33 -31.91 -0.14
CA ALA A 8 4.90 -30.68 -0.67
C ALA A 8 4.35 -30.33 -2.06
N ASN A 9 4.23 -31.34 -2.94
CA ASN A 9 3.64 -31.17 -4.27
C ASN A 9 2.14 -30.81 -4.21
N LEU A 10 1.38 -31.40 -3.29
CA LEU A 10 -0.02 -31.05 -3.07
C LEU A 10 -0.18 -29.61 -2.58
N GLY A 11 0.62 -29.20 -1.59
CA GLY A 11 0.58 -27.84 -1.04
C GLY A 11 0.88 -26.76 -2.08
N ALA A 12 1.87 -26.99 -2.95
CA ALA A 12 2.19 -26.07 -4.05
C ALA A 12 1.05 -25.98 -5.09
N ALA A 13 0.46 -27.12 -5.48
CA ALA A 13 -0.64 -27.15 -6.45
C ALA A 13 -1.89 -26.42 -5.93
N LEU A 14 -2.25 -26.64 -4.66
CA LEU A 14 -3.37 -25.95 -4.00
C LEU A 14 -3.13 -24.45 -3.90
N PHE A 15 -1.91 -24.03 -3.55
CA PHE A 15 -1.53 -22.61 -3.49
C PHE A 15 -1.66 -21.93 -4.86
N ASN A 16 -1.08 -22.51 -5.91
CA ASN A 16 -1.15 -21.94 -7.26
C ASN A 16 -2.61 -21.81 -7.73
N ARG A 17 -3.43 -22.84 -7.48
CA ARG A 17 -4.85 -22.78 -7.82
C ARG A 17 -5.59 -21.68 -7.05
N ALA A 18 -5.29 -21.48 -5.78
CA ALA A 18 -5.85 -20.40 -4.98
C ALA A 18 -5.42 -19.03 -5.51
N TYR A 19 -4.16 -18.89 -5.90
CA TYR A 19 -3.61 -17.68 -6.50
C TYR A 19 -4.33 -17.33 -7.81
N ASP A 20 -4.52 -18.30 -8.72
CA ASP A 20 -5.21 -18.10 -10.00
C ASP A 20 -6.68 -17.64 -9.84
N LEU A 21 -7.35 -18.04 -8.75
CA LEU A 21 -8.72 -17.61 -8.45
C LEU A 21 -8.79 -16.14 -8.01
N ILE A 22 -7.64 -15.50 -7.76
CA ILE A 22 -7.54 -14.09 -7.36
C ILE A 22 -6.87 -13.28 -8.47
N ASP A 23 -5.81 -13.81 -9.08
CA ASP A 23 -5.09 -13.22 -10.21
C ASP A 23 -5.77 -13.52 -11.55
N CYS A 24 -7.07 -13.29 -11.61
CA CYS A 24 -7.89 -13.43 -12.79
C CYS A 24 -8.76 -12.18 -13.03
N ALA A 25 -9.50 -12.19 -14.13
CA ALA A 25 -10.44 -11.12 -14.45
C ALA A 25 -11.43 -10.90 -13.28
N PRO A 26 -11.78 -9.64 -12.93
CA PRO A 26 -12.59 -9.33 -11.75
C PRO A 26 -13.87 -10.16 -11.60
N ALA A 27 -14.59 -10.43 -12.71
CA ALA A 27 -15.82 -11.21 -12.72
C ALA A 27 -15.66 -12.71 -12.41
N GLN A 28 -14.42 -13.24 -12.46
CA GLN A 28 -14.12 -14.65 -12.26
C GLN A 28 -13.50 -14.95 -10.89
N ARG A 29 -13.32 -13.93 -10.06
CA ARG A 29 -12.62 -14.08 -8.78
C ARG A 29 -13.49 -14.78 -7.75
N ASP A 30 -12.88 -15.68 -7.00
CA ASP A 30 -13.54 -16.41 -5.92
C ASP A 30 -12.66 -16.42 -4.67
N PHE A 31 -12.81 -15.36 -3.86
CA PHE A 31 -12.05 -15.20 -2.63
C PHE A 31 -12.40 -16.24 -1.57
N LYS A 32 -13.65 -16.72 -1.55
CA LYS A 32 -14.09 -17.75 -0.60
C LYS A 32 -13.37 -19.05 -0.92
N ARG A 33 -13.40 -19.48 -2.18
CA ARG A 33 -12.72 -20.70 -2.62
C ARG A 33 -11.21 -20.58 -2.53
N ALA A 34 -10.64 -19.44 -2.89
CA ALA A 34 -9.21 -19.20 -2.73
C ALA A 34 -8.78 -19.32 -1.26
N ARG A 35 -9.54 -18.75 -0.32
CA ARG A 35 -9.28 -18.88 1.12
C ARG A 35 -9.31 -20.33 1.61
N GLU A 36 -10.28 -21.12 1.14
CA GLU A 36 -10.36 -22.55 1.45
C GLU A 36 -9.13 -23.31 0.93
N LEU A 37 -8.70 -23.02 -0.30
CA LEU A 37 -7.54 -23.65 -0.91
C LEU A 37 -6.22 -23.22 -0.25
N PHE A 38 -6.07 -21.94 0.13
CA PHE A 38 -4.92 -21.51 0.94
C PHE A 38 -4.88 -22.22 2.29
N SER A 39 -6.03 -22.39 2.97
CA SER A 39 -6.09 -23.13 4.23
C SER A 39 -5.65 -24.60 4.05
N GLN A 40 -6.08 -25.25 2.97
CA GLN A 40 -5.67 -26.63 2.64
C GLN A 40 -4.17 -26.71 2.29
N ALA A 41 -3.65 -25.75 1.51
CA ALA A 41 -2.24 -25.66 1.18
C ALA A 41 -1.37 -25.44 2.42
N ALA A 42 -1.81 -24.58 3.34
CA ALA A 42 -1.17 -24.33 4.63
C ALA A 42 -1.13 -25.59 5.49
N ALA A 43 -2.24 -26.32 5.58
CA ALA A 43 -2.31 -27.61 6.27
C ALA A 43 -1.39 -28.68 5.64
N ALA A 44 -1.11 -28.57 4.34
CA ALA A 44 -0.13 -29.40 3.62
C ALA A 44 1.33 -28.90 3.76
N GLY A 45 1.58 -27.87 4.59
CA GLY A 45 2.93 -27.37 4.90
C GLY A 45 3.44 -26.24 4.00
N ASN A 46 2.60 -25.66 3.12
CA ASN A 46 3.01 -24.52 2.29
C ASN A 46 3.04 -23.22 3.12
N LEU A 47 4.23 -22.67 3.37
CA LEU A 47 4.41 -21.47 4.19
C LEU A 47 3.87 -20.18 3.55
N ASP A 48 3.90 -20.07 2.23
CA ASP A 48 3.31 -18.91 1.53
C ASP A 48 1.79 -18.94 1.67
N ALA A 49 1.18 -20.12 1.66
CA ALA A 49 -0.23 -20.28 1.96
C ALA A 49 -0.57 -19.88 3.40
N VAL A 50 0.30 -20.20 4.37
CA VAL A 50 0.13 -19.73 5.77
C VAL A 50 0.13 -18.20 5.82
N ARG A 51 1.04 -17.52 5.10
CA ARG A 51 1.01 -16.05 4.99
C ARG A 51 -0.29 -15.55 4.34
N MET A 52 -0.78 -16.20 3.27
CA MET A 52 -2.03 -15.80 2.63
C MET A 52 -3.24 -15.93 3.56
N VAL A 53 -3.32 -17.00 4.35
CA VAL A 53 -4.33 -17.14 5.41
C VAL A 53 -4.23 -15.96 6.39
N GLY A 54 -3.01 -15.59 6.79
CA GLY A 54 -2.76 -14.43 7.65
C GLY A 54 -3.23 -13.11 7.03
N ASN A 55 -2.92 -12.87 5.75
CA ASN A 55 -3.34 -11.66 5.03
C ASN A 55 -4.87 -11.56 4.95
N PHE A 56 -5.55 -12.66 4.64
CA PHE A 56 -7.00 -12.74 4.59
C PHE A 56 -7.64 -12.48 5.97
N ALA A 57 -7.02 -12.97 7.04
CA ALA A 57 -7.49 -12.76 8.41
C ALA A 57 -7.31 -11.31 8.87
N ALA A 58 -6.15 -10.71 8.62
CA ALA A 58 -5.87 -9.32 9.00
C ALA A 58 -6.82 -8.33 8.33
N ARG A 59 -7.27 -8.63 7.11
CA ARG A 59 -8.15 -7.76 6.31
C ARG A 59 -9.64 -8.11 6.38
N GLY A 60 -9.98 -9.33 6.79
CA GLY A 60 -11.37 -9.82 6.71
C GLY A 60 -11.82 -10.13 5.28
N ILE A 61 -10.95 -10.73 4.45
CA ILE A 61 -11.31 -11.09 3.06
C ILE A 61 -12.04 -12.44 3.08
N ALA A 62 -13.30 -12.46 2.62
CA ALA A 62 -14.17 -13.63 2.63
C ALA A 62 -14.34 -14.28 4.02
N GLN A 63 -14.16 -13.49 5.08
CA GLN A 63 -14.35 -13.85 6.49
C GLN A 63 -14.43 -12.60 7.35
N ARG A 64 -14.80 -12.72 8.63
CA ARG A 64 -14.64 -11.60 9.57
C ARG A 64 -13.15 -11.34 9.81
N ARG A 65 -12.80 -10.08 10.03
CA ARG A 65 -11.43 -9.71 10.40
C ARG A 65 -11.04 -10.41 11.71
N ASP A 66 -9.88 -11.05 11.70
CA ASP A 66 -9.31 -11.74 12.86
C ASP A 66 -7.81 -11.44 12.93
N TRP A 67 -7.47 -10.42 13.70
CA TRP A 67 -6.08 -9.97 13.84
C TRP A 67 -5.23 -10.99 14.61
N THR A 68 -5.80 -11.66 15.60
CA THR A 68 -5.10 -12.66 16.41
C THR A 68 -4.70 -13.86 15.56
N ALA A 69 -5.63 -14.39 14.75
CA ALA A 69 -5.32 -15.47 13.81
C ALA A 69 -4.29 -15.04 12.76
N ALA A 70 -4.36 -13.79 12.28
CA ALA A 70 -3.39 -13.27 11.33
C ALA A 70 -1.96 -13.28 11.88
N LEU A 71 -1.78 -12.81 13.13
CA LEU A 71 -0.47 -12.83 13.79
C LEU A 71 -0.02 -14.24 14.14
N ALA A 72 -0.93 -15.17 14.46
CA ALA A 72 -0.58 -16.57 14.67
C ALA A 72 0.03 -17.20 13.41
N SER A 73 -0.56 -16.96 12.23
CA SER A 73 0.00 -17.40 10.95
C SER A 73 1.39 -16.82 10.70
N TYR A 74 1.58 -15.52 10.93
CA TYR A 74 2.88 -14.88 10.73
C TYR A 74 3.94 -15.35 11.74
N ARG A 75 3.56 -15.56 13.01
CA ARG A 75 4.47 -16.12 14.03
C ARG A 75 4.87 -17.56 13.71
N HIS A 76 3.99 -18.36 13.13
CA HIS A 76 4.35 -19.70 12.64
C HIS A 76 5.46 -19.62 11.58
N VAL A 77 5.27 -18.79 10.56
CA VAL A 77 6.25 -18.63 9.47
C VAL A 77 7.55 -17.97 9.95
N ALA A 78 7.48 -17.05 10.92
CA ALA A 78 8.63 -16.40 11.54
C ALA A 78 9.63 -17.38 12.19
N THR A 79 9.22 -18.61 12.52
CA THR A 79 10.13 -19.62 13.08
C THR A 79 11.19 -20.11 12.09
N VAL A 80 10.96 -19.92 10.79
CA VAL A 80 11.81 -20.43 9.70
C VAL A 80 12.15 -19.36 8.65
N ASP A 81 11.55 -18.16 8.72
CA ASP A 81 11.77 -17.07 7.77
C ASP A 81 12.12 -15.75 8.47
N ALA A 82 13.35 -15.29 8.27
CA ALA A 82 13.90 -14.11 8.93
C ALA A 82 13.19 -12.80 8.57
N GLN A 83 12.66 -12.67 7.35
CA GLN A 83 11.93 -11.46 6.95
C GLN A 83 10.58 -11.37 7.67
N THR A 84 9.89 -12.50 7.83
CA THR A 84 8.62 -12.60 8.58
C THR A 84 8.86 -12.41 10.07
N GLU A 85 9.96 -12.93 10.60
CA GLU A 85 10.38 -12.66 11.99
C GLU A 85 10.57 -11.17 12.24
N ARG A 86 11.31 -10.47 11.37
CA ARG A 86 11.45 -9.00 11.44
C ARG A 86 10.10 -8.29 11.32
N THR A 87 9.22 -8.77 10.45
CA THR A 87 7.86 -8.21 10.27
C THR A 87 7.06 -8.32 11.57
N ILE A 88 7.08 -9.46 12.26
CA ILE A 88 6.40 -9.63 13.55
C ILE A 88 6.99 -8.73 14.62
N LYS A 89 8.32 -8.65 14.73
CA LYS A 89 8.99 -7.77 15.70
C LYS A 89 8.56 -6.31 15.53
N LEU A 90 8.43 -5.85 14.28
CA LEU A 90 7.93 -4.51 14.00
C LEU A 90 6.45 -4.35 14.38
N ILE A 91 5.59 -5.30 14.04
CA ILE A 91 4.18 -5.26 14.46
C ILE A 91 4.05 -5.21 15.99
N ASP A 92 4.81 -6.03 16.72
CA ASP A 92 4.79 -6.08 18.18
C ASP A 92 5.30 -4.76 18.81
N SER A 93 6.09 -3.96 18.08
CA SER A 93 6.53 -2.62 18.50
C SER A 93 5.54 -1.49 18.19
N MET A 94 4.51 -1.76 17.37
CA MET A 94 3.48 -0.76 17.05
C MET A 94 2.51 -0.59 18.21
N VAL A 95 2.04 0.64 18.42
CA VAL A 95 0.96 0.93 19.39
C VAL A 95 -0.39 0.61 18.76
N LEU A 96 -0.82 -0.64 18.88
CA LEU A 96 -2.08 -1.16 18.33
C LEU A 96 -3.01 -1.71 19.42
N THR A 97 -4.33 -1.69 19.16
CA THR A 97 -5.30 -2.47 19.94
C THR A 97 -5.14 -3.97 19.68
N SER A 98 -5.84 -4.80 20.46
CA SER A 98 -5.92 -6.26 20.24
C SER A 98 -6.43 -6.65 18.85
N ASP A 99 -7.21 -5.77 18.21
CA ASP A 99 -7.72 -5.98 16.85
C ASP A 99 -6.84 -5.31 15.78
N GLY A 100 -5.61 -4.91 16.11
CA GLY A 100 -4.66 -4.34 15.16
C GLY A 100 -5.01 -2.92 14.70
N ASN A 101 -5.74 -2.15 15.52
CA ASN A 101 -6.05 -0.75 15.20
C ASN A 101 -5.02 0.20 15.82
N PRO A 102 -4.53 1.21 15.10
CA PRO A 102 -3.72 2.27 15.71
C PRO A 102 -4.52 2.99 16.80
N VAL A 103 -3.89 3.27 17.94
CA VAL A 103 -4.56 3.89 19.11
C VAL A 103 -4.42 5.40 19.11
N THR A 104 -3.32 5.94 18.58
CA THR A 104 -2.99 7.36 18.64
C THR A 104 -3.06 7.98 17.26
N ALA A 105 -3.87 9.04 17.13
CA ALA A 105 -3.86 9.87 15.94
C ALA A 105 -2.58 10.71 15.90
N ALA A 106 -1.95 10.80 14.73
CA ALA A 106 -0.76 11.61 14.56
C ALA A 106 -1.10 13.11 14.59
N GLN A 107 -0.17 13.93 15.08
CA GLN A 107 -0.33 15.38 15.05
C GLN A 107 -0.17 15.89 13.62
N LEU A 108 -1.16 16.65 13.16
CA LEU A 108 -1.17 17.30 11.85
C LEU A 108 -0.62 18.72 11.96
N GLU A 109 0.45 19.00 11.23
CA GLU A 109 1.03 20.34 11.08
C GLU A 109 0.56 20.93 9.76
N GLN A 110 -0.22 22.00 9.79
CA GLN A 110 -0.72 22.62 8.57
C GLN A 110 0.42 23.32 7.81
N ILE A 111 0.65 22.91 6.55
CA ILE A 111 1.58 23.57 5.63
C ILE A 111 0.84 24.65 4.82
N SER A 112 -0.37 24.34 4.35
CA SER A 112 -1.18 25.27 3.57
C SER A 112 -2.66 25.09 3.88
N ALA A 113 -3.38 26.22 3.88
CA ALA A 113 -4.84 26.21 3.92
C ALA A 113 -5.47 25.94 2.54
N LYS A 114 -4.79 26.33 1.45
CA LYS A 114 -5.27 26.25 0.06
C LYS A 114 -4.11 25.93 -0.90
N PRO A 115 -4.06 24.72 -1.51
CA PRO A 115 -4.92 23.59 -1.18
C PRO A 115 -4.65 23.18 0.28
N ARG A 116 -5.55 22.41 0.89
CA ARG A 116 -5.34 21.93 2.25
C ARG A 116 -4.20 20.91 2.24
N ILE A 117 -3.08 21.26 2.87
CA ILE A 117 -1.88 20.42 2.98
C ILE A 117 -1.47 20.35 4.45
N ALA A 118 -1.25 19.14 4.96
CA ALA A 118 -0.71 18.91 6.29
C ALA A 118 0.48 17.94 6.26
N ARG A 119 1.45 18.17 7.13
CA ARG A 119 2.59 17.28 7.43
C ARG A 119 2.33 16.52 8.71
N ILE A 120 2.93 15.33 8.78
CA ILE A 120 3.12 14.56 10.01
C ILE A 120 4.62 14.27 10.10
N ALA A 121 5.30 14.82 11.11
CA ALA A 121 6.75 14.73 11.21
C ALA A 121 7.28 13.29 11.42
N GLN A 122 6.57 12.49 12.21
CA GLN A 122 6.98 11.13 12.60
C GLN A 122 5.82 10.16 12.40
N PHE A 123 5.50 9.85 11.14
CA PHE A 123 4.40 8.96 10.80
C PHE A 123 4.80 7.47 10.84
N LEU A 124 5.98 7.16 10.31
CA LEU A 124 6.62 5.85 10.39
C LEU A 124 7.96 5.95 11.12
N THR A 125 8.36 4.87 11.77
CA THR A 125 9.74 4.69 12.24
C THR A 125 10.67 4.39 11.07
N ALA A 126 11.98 4.56 11.27
CA ALA A 126 12.97 4.25 10.24
C ALA A 126 12.93 2.77 9.83
N ASP A 127 12.73 1.86 10.78
CA ASP A 127 12.64 0.42 10.50
C ASP A 127 11.35 0.04 9.77
N GLU A 128 10.23 0.73 10.06
CA GLU A 128 8.98 0.56 9.30
C GLU A 128 9.18 0.99 7.83
N CYS A 129 9.90 2.09 7.59
CA CYS A 129 10.26 2.51 6.24
C CYS A 129 11.11 1.47 5.52
N ASP A 130 12.17 0.97 6.16
CA ASP A 130 13.08 -0.02 5.57
C ASP A 130 12.39 -1.37 5.29
N MET A 131 11.42 -1.74 6.14
CA MET A 131 10.58 -2.91 5.91
C MET A 131 9.69 -2.74 4.67
N LEU A 132 9.03 -1.60 4.48
CA LEU A 132 8.25 -1.33 3.26
C LEU A 132 9.13 -1.35 1.99
N ILE A 133 10.33 -0.78 2.06
CA ILE A 133 11.31 -0.83 0.97
C ILE A 133 11.69 -2.27 0.65
N SER A 134 11.95 -3.09 1.67
CA SER A 134 12.36 -4.50 1.51
C SER A 134 11.23 -5.36 0.94
N LEU A 135 10.00 -5.23 1.48
CA LEU A 135 8.83 -5.99 1.01
C LEU A 135 8.44 -5.62 -0.43
N SER A 136 8.69 -4.38 -0.85
CA SER A 136 8.33 -3.90 -2.20
C SER A 136 9.37 -4.23 -3.27
N ALA A 137 10.63 -4.45 -2.90
CA ALA A 137 11.73 -4.62 -3.85
C ALA A 137 11.51 -5.73 -4.90
N PRO A 138 11.01 -6.94 -4.54
CA PRO A 138 10.76 -8.00 -5.52
C PRO A 138 9.64 -7.68 -6.53
N MET A 139 8.75 -6.73 -6.21
CA MET A 139 7.61 -6.34 -7.04
C MET A 139 7.88 -5.09 -7.89
N SER A 140 9.06 -4.48 -7.75
CA SER A 140 9.40 -3.21 -8.40
C SER A 140 9.49 -3.35 -9.92
N ARG A 141 8.65 -2.60 -10.63
CA ARG A 141 8.60 -2.54 -12.11
C ARG A 141 8.46 -1.10 -12.59
N PRO A 142 8.75 -0.76 -13.86
CA PRO A 142 8.47 0.58 -14.38
C PRO A 142 7.01 0.99 -14.14
N ALA A 143 6.75 2.24 -13.78
CA ALA A 143 5.41 2.74 -13.52
C ALA A 143 4.54 2.69 -14.78
N GLN A 144 3.31 2.19 -14.63
CA GLN A 144 2.35 2.02 -15.72
C GLN A 144 1.00 2.65 -15.37
N VAL A 145 0.29 3.11 -16.39
CA VAL A 145 -1.09 3.61 -16.32
C VAL A 145 -1.96 2.87 -17.32
N VAL A 146 -3.27 2.85 -17.09
CA VAL A 146 -4.24 2.37 -18.08
C VAL A 146 -4.42 3.47 -19.12
N ASP A 147 -4.10 3.16 -20.37
CA ASP A 147 -4.35 4.06 -21.49
C ASP A 147 -5.86 4.25 -21.67
N PRO A 148 -6.39 5.49 -21.62
CA PRO A 148 -7.83 5.73 -21.65
C PRO A 148 -8.48 5.38 -23.01
N TYR A 149 -7.71 5.25 -24.08
CA TYR A 149 -8.22 4.93 -25.42
C TYR A 149 -8.21 3.43 -25.73
N SER A 150 -7.11 2.75 -25.42
CA SER A 150 -6.90 1.33 -25.72
C SER A 150 -7.19 0.39 -24.56
N GLY A 151 -7.32 0.91 -23.33
CA GLY A 151 -7.51 0.12 -22.11
C GLY A 151 -6.29 -0.73 -21.71
N ARG A 152 -5.16 -0.59 -22.41
CA ARG A 152 -3.93 -1.34 -22.15
C ARG A 152 -3.08 -0.65 -21.08
N LEU A 153 -2.30 -1.44 -20.34
CA LEU A 153 -1.24 -0.90 -19.48
C LEU A 153 -0.11 -0.37 -20.36
N ILE A 154 0.15 0.93 -20.28
CA ILE A 154 1.26 1.61 -20.96
C ILE A 154 2.22 2.20 -19.92
N HIS A 155 3.46 2.50 -20.31
CA HIS A 155 4.35 3.31 -19.49
C HIS A 155 3.68 4.65 -19.17
N ASP A 156 3.78 5.10 -17.92
CA ASP A 156 3.23 6.41 -17.53
C ASP A 156 3.95 7.51 -18.32
N PRO A 157 3.27 8.24 -19.23
CA PRO A 157 3.93 9.25 -20.05
C PRO A 157 4.25 10.51 -19.22
N VAL A 158 3.66 10.67 -18.04
CA VAL A 158 3.78 11.85 -17.17
C VAL A 158 4.78 11.59 -16.04
N ARG A 159 4.88 10.34 -15.58
CA ARG A 159 5.75 9.91 -14.48
C ARG A 159 6.88 9.01 -14.97
N LYS A 160 8.12 9.39 -14.67
CA LYS A 160 9.28 8.50 -14.82
C LYS A 160 9.62 7.96 -13.44
N ALA A 161 9.25 6.71 -13.16
CA ALA A 161 9.52 6.05 -11.88
C ALA A 161 9.43 4.52 -12.00
N HIS A 162 9.90 3.81 -10.99
CA HIS A 162 9.47 2.43 -10.73
C HIS A 162 8.39 2.40 -9.66
N SER A 163 7.48 1.44 -9.73
CA SER A 163 6.41 1.22 -8.76
C SER A 163 6.24 -0.24 -8.35
N ALA A 164 5.76 -0.43 -7.13
CA ALA A 164 5.28 -1.68 -6.57
C ALA A 164 3.99 -1.43 -5.79
N PHE A 165 3.06 -2.38 -5.77
CA PHE A 165 1.78 -2.25 -5.08
C PHE A 165 1.59 -3.38 -4.07
N PHE A 166 1.12 -3.04 -2.88
CA PHE A 166 0.65 -4.02 -1.90
C PHE A 166 -0.83 -4.32 -2.14
N GLY A 167 -1.11 -5.22 -3.08
CA GLY A 167 -2.45 -5.71 -3.41
C GLY A 167 -2.95 -6.76 -2.43
N ILE A 168 -4.06 -7.43 -2.76
CA ILE A 168 -4.69 -8.42 -1.85
C ILE A 168 -3.73 -9.51 -1.39
N LEU A 169 -2.92 -10.02 -2.31
CA LEU A 169 -2.00 -11.11 -2.04
C LEU A 169 -0.72 -10.63 -1.33
N SER A 170 -0.35 -9.35 -1.45
CA SER A 170 0.90 -8.80 -0.90
C SER A 170 0.71 -7.86 0.30
N GLU A 171 -0.52 -7.50 0.68
CA GLU A 171 -0.81 -6.71 1.88
C GLU A 171 -0.77 -7.59 3.14
N SER A 172 0.42 -7.66 3.74
CA SER A 172 0.66 -8.33 5.03
C SER A 172 -0.06 -7.63 6.18
N PRO A 173 -0.20 -8.26 7.36
CA PRO A 173 -0.70 -7.59 8.56
C PRO A 173 0.07 -6.30 8.90
N PHE A 174 1.39 -6.29 8.68
CA PHE A 174 2.22 -5.09 8.84
C PHE A 174 1.79 -3.94 7.92
N VAL A 175 1.63 -4.22 6.61
CA VAL A 175 1.16 -3.21 5.65
C VAL A 175 -0.27 -2.79 6.00
N HIS A 176 -1.11 -3.74 6.42
CA HIS A 176 -2.49 -3.45 6.82
C HIS A 176 -2.56 -2.52 8.04
N ALA A 177 -1.70 -2.71 9.05
CA ALA A 177 -1.62 -1.81 10.20
C ALA A 177 -1.21 -0.38 9.80
N ILE A 178 -0.25 -0.24 8.88
CA ILE A 178 0.11 1.07 8.30
C ILE A 178 -1.07 1.67 7.54
N ASN A 179 -1.79 0.87 6.74
CA ASN A 179 -2.98 1.29 6.03
C ASN A 179 -4.08 1.81 6.97
N ARG A 180 -4.25 1.19 8.14
CA ARG A 180 -5.17 1.66 9.18
C ARG A 180 -4.66 2.93 9.88
N ARG A 181 -3.34 3.06 10.06
CA ARG A 181 -2.71 4.30 10.57
C ARG A 181 -2.94 5.48 9.63
N ILE A 182 -2.84 5.26 8.32
CA ILE A 182 -3.18 6.26 7.30
C ILE A 182 -4.64 6.67 7.46
N ALA A 183 -5.55 5.69 7.52
CA ALA A 183 -6.98 5.92 7.64
C ALA A 183 -7.35 6.75 8.90
N LEU A 184 -6.74 6.43 10.05
CA LEU A 184 -6.91 7.20 11.27
C LEU A 184 -6.41 8.65 11.12
N ALA A 185 -5.23 8.84 10.50
CA ALA A 185 -4.64 10.17 10.31
C ALA A 185 -5.44 11.04 9.32
N SER A 186 -6.02 10.45 8.29
CA SER A 186 -6.86 11.14 7.30
C SER A 186 -8.33 11.28 7.72
N SER A 187 -8.72 10.72 8.87
CA SER A 187 -10.13 10.64 9.31
C SER A 187 -11.03 9.98 8.26
N THR A 188 -10.59 8.85 7.72
CA THR A 188 -11.31 8.05 6.71
C THR A 188 -11.34 6.58 7.10
N ASP A 189 -12.14 5.78 6.40
CA ASP A 189 -12.11 4.32 6.54
C ASP A 189 -10.95 3.70 5.76
N VAL A 190 -10.39 2.60 6.28
CA VAL A 190 -9.27 1.89 5.63
C VAL A 190 -9.63 1.40 4.23
N ASP A 191 -10.90 1.05 4.02
CA ASP A 191 -11.42 0.54 2.75
C ASP A 191 -11.67 1.66 1.73
N GLN A 192 -11.56 2.94 2.10
CA GLN A 192 -11.55 4.04 1.12
C GLN A 192 -10.21 4.15 0.39
N GLY A 193 -9.13 3.59 0.97
CA GLY A 193 -7.79 3.71 0.41
C GLY A 193 -7.49 2.67 -0.65
N GLU A 194 -7.00 3.11 -1.80
CA GLU A 194 -6.37 2.24 -2.81
C GLU A 194 -5.17 1.46 -2.23
N PRO A 195 -4.71 0.39 -2.89
CA PRO A 195 -3.50 -0.33 -2.50
C PRO A 195 -2.31 0.61 -2.28
N LEU A 196 -1.56 0.40 -1.20
CA LEU A 196 -0.37 1.18 -0.89
C LEU A 196 0.67 0.97 -2.00
N GLN A 197 1.14 2.06 -2.60
CA GLN A 197 2.09 2.04 -3.71
C GLN A 197 3.46 2.53 -3.23
N ILE A 198 4.53 1.78 -3.49
CA ILE A 198 5.90 2.26 -3.33
C ILE A 198 6.40 2.79 -4.66
N LEU A 199 6.91 4.02 -4.67
CA LEU A 199 7.45 4.72 -5.83
C LEU A 199 8.93 5.01 -5.63
N ARG A 200 9.74 4.74 -6.65
CA ARG A 200 11.19 4.99 -6.66
C ARG A 200 11.54 5.92 -7.82
N TYR A 201 12.21 7.02 -7.50
CA TYR A 201 12.69 8.02 -8.44
C TYR A 201 14.21 8.09 -8.37
N ARG A 202 14.87 7.76 -9.47
CA ARG A 202 16.32 7.87 -9.65
C ARG A 202 16.71 9.29 -10.06
N VAL A 203 17.99 9.58 -10.13
CA VAL A 203 18.48 10.87 -10.66
C VAL A 203 17.88 11.13 -12.06
N GLY A 204 17.26 12.30 -12.23
CA GLY A 204 16.56 12.72 -13.44
C GLY A 204 15.10 12.27 -13.55
N ASP A 205 14.66 11.33 -12.72
CA ASP A 205 13.25 10.95 -12.63
C ASP A 205 12.44 12.07 -11.98
N GLU A 206 11.22 12.27 -12.50
CA GLU A 206 10.28 13.31 -12.07
C GLU A 206 8.85 12.81 -12.23
N TYR A 207 7.91 13.56 -11.66
CA TYR A 207 6.50 13.48 -12.02
C TYR A 207 6.03 14.87 -12.40
N ARG A 208 5.77 15.08 -13.69
CA ARG A 208 5.32 16.37 -14.22
C ARG A 208 3.99 16.81 -13.57
N PRO A 209 3.67 18.12 -13.58
CA PRO A 209 2.44 18.64 -12.98
C PRO A 209 1.19 17.88 -13.41
N HIS A 210 0.40 17.44 -12.43
CA HIS A 210 -0.82 16.66 -12.63
C HIS A 210 -1.81 16.85 -11.47
N VAL A 211 -3.01 16.30 -11.63
CA VAL A 211 -3.98 16.09 -10.55
C VAL A 211 -4.11 14.60 -10.28
N ASP A 212 -4.42 14.24 -9.04
CA ASP A 212 -4.65 12.85 -8.66
C ASP A 212 -6.09 12.37 -8.94
N ASN A 213 -7.02 13.31 -9.17
CA ASN A 213 -8.42 13.02 -9.49
C ASN A 213 -8.56 12.09 -10.70
N VAL A 214 -9.57 11.21 -10.66
CA VAL A 214 -9.93 10.30 -11.76
C VAL A 214 -11.10 10.91 -12.52
N ALA A 215 -10.83 11.46 -13.70
CA ALA A 215 -11.85 12.12 -14.52
C ALA A 215 -13.01 11.17 -14.85
N GLY A 216 -14.24 11.60 -14.56
CA GLY A 216 -15.48 10.84 -14.84
C GLY A 216 -15.83 9.77 -13.80
N ASP A 217 -15.05 9.59 -12.74
CA ASP A 217 -15.34 8.66 -11.65
C ASP A 217 -16.14 9.36 -10.54
N ASP A 218 -17.32 8.83 -10.21
CA ASP A 218 -18.18 9.37 -9.16
C ASP A 218 -17.62 9.11 -7.74
N ASN A 219 -16.67 8.17 -7.64
CA ASN A 219 -15.94 7.81 -6.43
C ASN A 219 -14.49 8.32 -6.51
N ASP A 220 -14.34 9.60 -6.85
CA ASP A 220 -13.04 10.24 -7.05
C ASP A 220 -12.10 10.18 -5.82
N ARG A 221 -10.81 10.43 -6.04
CA ARG A 221 -9.75 10.47 -5.01
C ARG A 221 -9.81 11.79 -4.25
N LEU A 222 -10.26 11.74 -2.99
CA LEU A 222 -10.42 12.91 -2.12
C LEU A 222 -9.10 13.39 -1.52
N ILE A 223 -8.25 12.45 -1.08
CA ILE A 223 -7.00 12.73 -0.36
C ILE A 223 -5.88 11.91 -0.98
N THR A 224 -4.71 12.52 -1.11
CA THR A 224 -3.46 11.82 -1.38
C THR A 224 -2.58 11.85 -0.15
N PHE A 225 -2.08 10.69 0.25
CA PHE A 225 -1.21 10.51 1.40
C PHE A 225 0.16 10.01 0.94
N LEU A 226 1.20 10.82 1.14
CA LEU A 226 2.58 10.52 0.75
C LEU A 226 3.44 10.35 2.00
N ILE A 227 4.27 9.31 2.03
CA ILE A 227 5.21 9.04 3.12
C ILE A 227 6.61 8.93 2.53
N CYS A 228 7.59 9.63 3.08
CA CYS A 228 8.98 9.47 2.67
C CYS A 228 9.59 8.24 3.35
N LEU A 229 10.10 7.30 2.55
CA LEU A 229 10.72 6.07 3.05
C LEU A 229 12.25 6.15 3.06
N ASP A 230 12.82 7.01 2.22
CA ASP A 230 14.25 7.30 2.16
C ASP A 230 14.44 8.76 1.75
N ASP A 231 15.21 9.51 2.53
CA ASP A 231 15.49 10.93 2.37
C ASP A 231 16.93 11.24 1.91
N ARG A 232 17.71 10.20 1.57
CA ARG A 232 19.10 10.32 1.07
C ARG A 232 19.15 10.74 -0.40
N PHE A 233 18.39 11.78 -0.73
CA PHE A 233 18.30 12.37 -2.07
C PHE A 233 18.34 13.91 -2.03
N SER A 234 18.66 14.55 -3.15
CA SER A 234 18.53 16.00 -3.35
C SER A 234 17.63 16.30 -4.54
N GLY A 235 17.01 17.49 -4.59
CA GLY A 235 15.86 17.72 -5.46
C GLY A 235 14.67 16.88 -4.99
N GLY A 236 13.80 16.46 -5.91
CA GLY A 236 12.74 15.51 -5.59
C GLY A 236 11.61 16.06 -4.72
N GLU A 237 11.52 17.36 -4.47
CA GLU A 237 10.45 17.94 -3.66
C GLU A 237 9.08 17.73 -4.31
N THR A 238 8.02 17.66 -3.49
CA THR A 238 6.66 17.76 -4.00
C THR A 238 6.27 19.23 -4.08
N GLU A 239 6.00 19.73 -5.28
CA GLU A 239 5.67 21.12 -5.55
C GLU A 239 4.20 21.25 -5.95
N PHE A 240 3.51 22.25 -5.38
CA PHE A 240 2.17 22.70 -5.77
C PHE A 240 2.32 24.06 -6.46
N PRO A 241 2.58 24.09 -7.78
CA PRO A 241 3.03 25.30 -8.47
C PRO A 241 2.02 26.44 -8.39
N LEU A 242 0.72 26.15 -8.47
CA LEU A 242 -0.33 27.18 -8.42
C LEU A 242 -0.55 27.74 -7.01
N ALA A 243 -0.10 27.03 -5.97
CA ALA A 243 -0.16 27.49 -4.59
C ALA A 243 1.16 28.11 -4.11
N GLY A 244 2.24 28.03 -4.89
CA GLY A 244 3.57 28.47 -4.47
C GLY A 244 4.13 27.66 -3.29
N VAL A 245 3.66 26.42 -3.08
CA VAL A 245 4.08 25.56 -1.96
C VAL A 245 5.04 24.49 -2.46
N LYS A 246 6.12 24.25 -1.71
CA LYS A 246 7.10 23.19 -1.97
C LYS A 246 7.40 22.45 -0.68
N VAL A 247 7.32 21.12 -0.73
CA VAL A 247 7.47 20.27 0.45
C VAL A 247 8.55 19.23 0.20
N ARG A 248 9.52 19.19 1.12
CA ARG A 248 10.48 18.10 1.26
C ARG A 248 10.17 17.36 2.56
N LEU A 249 10.02 16.05 2.46
CA LEU A 249 9.80 15.18 3.62
C LEU A 249 11.11 14.51 4.03
N GLU A 250 11.31 14.37 5.34
CA GLU A 250 12.35 13.54 5.96
C GLU A 250 11.87 12.09 6.03
N LYS A 251 12.80 11.13 6.17
CA LYS A 251 12.45 9.70 6.28
C LYS A 251 11.49 9.49 7.47
N GLY A 252 10.39 8.78 7.22
CA GLY A 252 9.33 8.55 8.20
C GLY A 252 8.29 9.66 8.30
N ALA A 253 8.54 10.84 7.75
CA ALA A 253 7.55 11.91 7.67
C ALA A 253 6.53 11.64 6.56
N ALA A 254 5.30 12.12 6.77
CA ALA A 254 4.23 12.05 5.81
C ALA A 254 3.66 13.44 5.49
N MET A 255 3.02 13.54 4.33
CA MET A 255 2.18 14.65 3.94
C MET A 255 0.85 14.11 3.43
N MET A 256 -0.23 14.79 3.77
CA MET A 256 -1.51 14.58 3.11
C MET A 256 -2.03 15.88 2.52
N PHE A 257 -2.68 15.78 1.36
CA PHE A 257 -3.32 16.92 0.73
C PHE A 257 -4.66 16.52 0.12
N TYR A 258 -5.58 17.48 0.09
CA TYR A 258 -6.92 17.27 -0.45
C TYR A 258 -6.92 17.62 -1.94
N ASN A 259 -7.41 16.70 -2.76
CA ASN A 259 -7.55 16.88 -4.21
C ASN A 259 -8.85 17.59 -4.58
N CYS A 260 -9.79 17.71 -3.64
CA CYS A 260 -11.09 18.31 -3.88
C CYS A 260 -11.39 19.42 -2.87
N GLN A 261 -12.07 20.47 -3.35
CA GLN A 261 -12.79 21.42 -2.51
C GLN A 261 -14.28 21.02 -2.50
N GLY A 262 -14.71 20.38 -1.41
CA GLY A 262 -16.01 19.73 -1.37
C GLY A 262 -16.04 18.54 -2.35
N ASN A 263 -16.92 18.59 -3.34
CA ASN A 263 -17.06 17.52 -4.35
C ASN A 263 -16.31 17.80 -5.67
N GLN A 264 -15.77 19.00 -5.85
CA GLN A 264 -15.10 19.42 -7.07
C GLN A 264 -13.58 19.33 -6.94
N PRO A 265 -12.84 18.94 -7.99
CA PRO A 265 -11.38 19.02 -8.00
C PRO A 265 -10.89 20.42 -7.61
N ASP A 266 -9.89 20.51 -6.74
CA ASP A 266 -9.25 21.76 -6.35
C ASP A 266 -8.13 22.08 -7.36
N PRO A 267 -8.24 23.16 -8.18
CA PRO A 267 -7.19 23.51 -9.13
C PRO A 267 -5.84 23.79 -8.46
N LEU A 268 -5.84 24.25 -7.19
CA LEU A 268 -4.60 24.52 -6.46
C LEU A 268 -3.90 23.24 -5.99
N ALA A 269 -4.57 22.09 -6.04
CA ALA A 269 -4.00 20.77 -5.73
C ALA A 269 -3.20 20.15 -6.91
N VAL A 270 -3.11 20.84 -8.05
CA VAL A 270 -2.13 20.48 -9.09
C VAL A 270 -0.75 20.43 -8.46
N HIS A 271 -0.06 19.31 -8.63
CA HIS A 271 1.23 19.07 -8.01
C HIS A 271 2.19 18.29 -8.91
N ALA A 272 3.46 18.36 -8.58
CA ALA A 272 4.56 17.72 -9.29
C ALA A 272 5.56 17.12 -8.30
N GLY A 273 6.23 16.04 -8.71
CA GLY A 273 7.47 15.60 -8.08
C GLY A 273 8.63 16.15 -8.88
N LEU A 274 9.37 17.11 -8.32
CA LEU A 274 10.51 17.71 -9.00
C LEU A 274 11.60 16.67 -9.32
N PRO A 275 12.47 16.93 -10.32
CA PRO A 275 13.56 16.02 -10.64
C PRO A 275 14.45 15.73 -9.43
N VAL A 276 14.79 14.45 -9.24
CA VAL A 276 15.85 14.07 -8.30
C VAL A 276 17.20 14.42 -8.90
N THR A 277 18.04 15.13 -8.16
CA THR A 277 19.37 15.58 -8.63
C THR A 277 20.52 14.74 -8.05
N LYS A 278 20.29 14.06 -6.92
CA LYS A 278 21.25 13.14 -6.28
C LYS A 278 20.49 12.06 -5.51
N GLY A 279 21.03 10.85 -5.45
CA GLY A 279 20.47 9.74 -4.67
C GLY A 279 19.25 9.09 -5.33
N GLU A 280 18.42 8.43 -4.51
CA GLU A 280 17.14 7.83 -4.91
C GLU A 280 16.06 8.30 -3.94
N LYS A 281 14.97 8.88 -4.45
CA LYS A 281 13.79 9.21 -3.65
C LYS A 281 12.87 8.00 -3.63
N ILE A 282 12.55 7.51 -2.43
CA ILE A 282 11.58 6.43 -2.25
C ILE A 282 10.43 6.94 -1.39
N ILE A 283 9.20 6.82 -1.90
CA ILE A 283 7.99 7.22 -1.18
C ILE A 283 6.95 6.10 -1.20
N ALA A 284 6.13 6.03 -0.16
CA ALA A 284 4.85 5.33 -0.21
C ALA A 284 3.76 6.35 -0.55
N SER A 285 2.88 6.00 -1.49
CA SER A 285 1.71 6.78 -1.87
C SER A 285 0.45 5.96 -1.62
N ARG A 286 -0.58 6.61 -1.08
CA ARG A 286 -1.92 6.06 -0.97
C ARG A 286 -2.95 7.10 -1.35
N TRP A 287 -3.75 6.77 -2.37
CA TRP A 287 -4.93 7.55 -2.73
C TRP A 287 -6.13 7.08 -1.94
N ILE A 288 -6.94 8.02 -1.45
CA ILE A 288 -8.13 7.75 -0.63
C ILE A 288 -9.35 8.28 -1.36
N ARG A 289 -10.32 7.40 -1.64
CA ARG A 289 -11.56 7.69 -2.36
C ARG A 289 -12.64 8.32 -1.49
N LYS A 290 -13.64 8.94 -2.12
CA LYS A 290 -14.82 9.51 -1.44
C LYS A 290 -15.66 8.46 -0.69
N ARG A 291 -15.76 7.26 -1.23
CA ARG A 291 -16.48 6.09 -0.68
C ARG A 291 -15.54 4.89 -0.66
N ARG A 292 -16.00 3.76 -0.12
CA ARG A 292 -15.29 2.47 -0.16
C ARG A 292 -14.69 2.25 -1.54
N PHE A 293 -13.38 2.16 -1.61
CA PHE A 293 -12.65 1.62 -2.75
C PHE A 293 -12.67 0.10 -2.61
N SER A 294 -13.75 -0.49 -3.07
CA SER A 294 -13.67 -1.88 -3.46
C SER A 294 -13.13 -1.89 -4.88
N PRO A 295 -11.95 -2.45 -5.14
CA PRO A 295 -11.53 -2.65 -6.51
C PRO A 295 -12.46 -3.67 -7.24
N TRP A 296 -13.47 -4.21 -6.56
CA TRP A 296 -14.33 -5.31 -7.00
C TRP A 296 -15.80 -4.99 -6.67
N PRO A 297 -16.77 -5.37 -7.50
CA PRO A 297 -18.18 -5.20 -7.17
C PRO A 297 -18.52 -5.94 -5.86
N ASP A 298 -19.43 -5.36 -5.07
CA ASP A 298 -19.98 -6.03 -3.88
C ASP A 298 -20.58 -7.38 -4.30
N GLN A 299 -20.01 -8.48 -3.81
CA GLN A 299 -20.61 -9.83 -3.86
C GLN A 299 -21.27 -10.13 -2.53
#